data_AF-A0AAP9MTH5-F1
#
_entry.id   AF-A0AAP9MTH5-F1
#
_cell.length_a   1.000
_cell.length_b   1.000
_cell.length_c   1.000
_cell.angle_alpha   90.00
_cell.angle_beta   90.00
_cell.angle_gamma   90.00
#
_symmetry.space_group_name_H-M   'P 1'
#
loop_
_entity.id
_entity.type
_entity.pdbx_description
1 polymer ?
#
loop_
_entity_poly.entity_id
_entity_poly.type
_entity_poly.pdbx_seq_one_letter_code
_entity_poly.pdbx_strand_id
1 'polypeptide(L)'
;MEIQKLSKLSDLIVEKPITISALNNVSNLSIQYLQLSKGKFESFDGLFNIQSLLKLELHFCNVCNLSGLKILSSVSDIEMWNCKKIIDIKPLADIKSVKRIYIMGCSVNMDDNNLCDYFKSRGFTKIRYEPNRSDTLFEAIR
;
A
#
# COMPACT_ATOMS: atom_id res chain seq x y z
N MET A 1 14.69 -17.99 9.13
CA MET A 1 13.66 -18.41 8.14
C MET A 1 14.39 -18.81 6.86
N GLU A 2 14.08 -19.95 6.24
CA GLU A 2 14.80 -20.45 5.06
C GLU A 2 14.79 -19.46 3.87
N ILE A 3 13.81 -18.56 3.82
CA ILE A 3 13.68 -17.54 2.79
C ILE A 3 14.94 -16.66 2.63
N GLN A 4 15.69 -16.41 3.71
CA GLN A 4 16.89 -15.57 3.67
C GLN A 4 18.00 -16.16 2.79
N LYS A 5 17.95 -17.47 2.52
CA LYS A 5 18.88 -18.16 1.63
C LYS A 5 18.56 -17.94 0.15
N LEU A 6 17.36 -17.44 -0.16
CA LEU A 6 16.90 -17.17 -1.53
C LEU A 6 17.38 -15.78 -1.97
N SER A 7 18.70 -15.60 -2.12
CA SER A 7 19.32 -14.29 -2.42
C SER A 7 18.86 -13.61 -3.71
N LYS A 8 18.22 -14.36 -4.62
CA LYS A 8 17.62 -13.84 -5.86
C LYS A 8 16.13 -13.48 -5.73
N LEU A 9 15.51 -13.75 -4.59
CA LEU A 9 14.11 -13.42 -4.35
C LEU A 9 13.92 -11.90 -4.37
N SER A 10 13.12 -11.44 -5.31
CA SER A 10 12.71 -10.04 -5.47
C SER A 10 11.21 -9.85 -5.30
N ASP A 11 10.44 -10.92 -5.51
CA ASP A 11 8.99 -10.89 -5.44
C ASP A 11 8.53 -11.77 -4.29
N LEU A 12 7.75 -11.19 -3.37
CA LEU A 12 7.23 -11.89 -2.21
C LEU A 12 5.71 -11.78 -2.15
N ILE A 13 5.04 -12.92 -2.07
CA ILE A 13 3.61 -13.00 -1.85
C ILE A 13 3.36 -13.64 -0.48
N VAL A 14 2.59 -12.94 0.36
CA VAL A 14 2.20 -13.42 1.69
C VAL A 14 0.68 -13.49 1.77
N GLU A 15 0.14 -14.71 1.90
CA GLU A 15 -1.30 -14.95 2.05
C GLU A 15 -1.69 -15.11 3.52
N LYS A 16 -2.81 -14.48 3.90
CA LYS A 16 -3.44 -14.52 5.22
C LYS A 16 -2.50 -14.18 6.39
N PRO A 17 -1.59 -13.18 6.30
CA PRO A 17 -0.77 -12.82 7.44
C PRO A 17 -1.65 -12.29 8.58
N ILE A 18 -1.48 -12.85 9.79
CA ILE A 18 -2.06 -12.30 11.02
C ILE A 18 -1.26 -11.06 11.45
N THR A 19 0.06 -11.14 11.33
CA THR A 19 1.00 -10.03 11.47
C THR A 19 2.00 -10.06 10.32
N ILE A 20 2.73 -8.97 10.10
CA ILE A 20 3.82 -8.92 9.11
C ILE A 20 5.19 -8.65 9.74
N SER A 21 5.31 -8.71 11.07
CA SER A 21 6.56 -8.43 11.78
C SER A 21 7.70 -9.38 11.41
N ALA A 22 7.37 -10.60 10.97
CA ALA A 22 8.34 -11.57 10.47
C ALA A 22 9.07 -11.08 9.20
N LEU A 23 8.51 -10.12 8.45
CA LEU A 23 9.18 -9.49 7.31
C LEU A 23 10.40 -8.65 7.70
N ASN A 24 10.55 -8.27 8.98
CA ASN A 24 11.80 -7.66 9.45
C ASN A 24 13.02 -8.58 9.23
N ASN A 25 12.79 -9.90 9.14
CA ASN A 25 13.85 -10.88 8.92
C ASN A 25 14.28 -11.02 7.46
N VAL A 26 13.74 -10.26 6.50
CA VAL A 26 14.18 -10.32 5.09
C VAL A 26 15.07 -9.14 4.68
N SER A 27 15.73 -8.50 5.65
CA SER A 27 16.61 -7.34 5.43
C SER A 27 17.80 -7.60 4.49
N ASN A 28 18.20 -8.87 4.33
CA ASN A 28 19.28 -9.27 3.43
C ASN A 28 18.80 -9.56 1.99
N LEU A 29 17.49 -9.45 1.73
CA LEU A 29 16.89 -9.65 0.41
C LEU A 29 16.54 -8.30 -0.22
N SER A 30 16.62 -8.23 -1.54
CA SER A 30 16.21 -7.06 -2.32
C SER A 30 14.79 -7.24 -2.85
N ILE A 31 13.81 -7.31 -1.95
CA ILE A 31 12.39 -7.43 -2.34
C ILE A 31 11.95 -6.13 -3.04
N GLN A 32 11.57 -6.24 -4.31
CA GLN A 32 11.08 -5.15 -5.16
C GLN A 32 9.56 -5.17 -5.29
N TYR A 33 8.94 -6.35 -5.19
CA TYR A 33 7.49 -6.53 -5.20
C TYR A 33 7.02 -7.25 -3.94
N LEU A 34 6.04 -6.68 -3.25
CA LEU A 34 5.39 -7.31 -2.11
C LEU A 34 3.88 -7.31 -2.31
N GLN A 35 3.28 -8.49 -2.32
CA GLN A 35 1.84 -8.68 -2.26
C GLN A 35 1.45 -9.24 -0.89
N LEU A 36 0.55 -8.55 -0.20
CA LEU A 36 -0.11 -9.06 1.00
C LEU A 36 -1.58 -9.33 0.68
N SER A 37 -2.03 -10.57 0.83
CA SER A 37 -3.40 -10.96 0.50
C SER A 37 -4.15 -11.52 1.70
N LYS A 38 -5.43 -11.16 1.87
CA LYS A 38 -6.34 -11.65 2.93
C LYS A 38 -5.77 -11.47 4.35
N GLY A 39 -4.90 -10.48 4.54
CA GLY A 39 -4.23 -10.22 5.81
C GLY A 39 -5.16 -9.66 6.87
N LYS A 40 -4.89 -10.02 8.13
CA LYS A 40 -5.58 -9.51 9.33
C LYS A 40 -4.70 -8.58 10.17
N PHE A 41 -3.53 -8.20 9.67
CA PHE A 41 -2.63 -7.28 10.36
C PHE A 41 -3.22 -5.88 10.44
N GLU A 42 -2.94 -5.20 11.55
CA GLU A 42 -3.45 -3.85 11.85
C GLU A 42 -2.39 -2.77 11.69
N SER A 43 -1.11 -3.15 11.66
CA SER A 43 0.04 -2.26 11.46
C SER A 43 0.98 -2.77 10.37
N PHE A 44 1.81 -1.85 9.86
CA PHE A 44 2.86 -2.17 8.89
C PHE A 44 4.23 -2.45 9.56
N ASP A 45 4.21 -2.76 10.85
CA ASP A 45 5.41 -3.11 11.62
C ASP A 45 5.98 -4.42 11.07
N GLY A 46 7.07 -4.31 10.32
CA GLY A 46 7.57 -5.41 9.48
C GLY A 46 8.18 -4.94 8.16
N LEU A 47 7.75 -3.77 7.66
CA LEU A 47 8.21 -3.24 6.37
C LEU A 47 9.44 -2.33 6.47
N PHE A 48 9.88 -1.97 7.68
CA PHE A 48 10.99 -1.02 7.89
C PHE A 48 12.29 -1.44 7.21
N ASN A 49 12.55 -2.74 7.09
CA ASN A 49 13.79 -3.26 6.49
C ASN A 49 13.70 -3.44 4.97
N ILE A 50 12.54 -3.26 4.33
CA ILE A 50 12.36 -3.50 2.89
C ILE A 50 12.55 -2.21 2.10
N GLN A 51 13.77 -1.68 2.12
CA GLN A 51 14.12 -0.39 1.49
C GLN A 51 14.19 -0.46 -0.05
N SER A 52 14.23 -1.65 -0.63
CA SER A 52 14.23 -1.88 -2.09
C SER A 52 12.83 -1.96 -2.71
N LEU A 53 11.76 -1.85 -1.91
CA LEU A 53 10.41 -2.08 -2.39
C LEU A 53 10.00 -1.03 -3.43
N LEU A 54 9.62 -1.47 -4.62
CA LEU A 54 9.18 -0.62 -5.73
C LEU A 54 7.66 -0.64 -5.90
N LYS A 55 7.04 -1.80 -5.65
CA LYS A 55 5.59 -2.02 -5.75
C LYS A 55 5.04 -2.74 -4.53
N LEU A 56 4.01 -2.16 -3.93
CA LEU A 56 3.25 -2.77 -2.84
C LEU A 56 1.81 -3.02 -3.29
N GLU A 57 1.33 -4.23 -3.12
CA GLU A 57 -0.06 -4.58 -3.36
C GLU A 57 -0.73 -5.15 -2.11
N LEU A 58 -1.90 -4.61 -1.77
CA LEU A 58 -2.76 -5.12 -0.70
C LEU A 58 -4.06 -5.65 -1.29
N HIS A 59 -4.36 -6.92 -1.07
CA HIS A 59 -5.55 -7.57 -1.63
C HIS A 59 -6.41 -8.14 -0.51
N PHE A 60 -7.66 -7.70 -0.38
CA PHE A 60 -8.59 -8.20 0.64
C PHE A 60 -8.06 -8.14 2.08
N CYS A 61 -7.19 -7.16 2.38
CA CYS A 61 -6.63 -6.97 3.71
C CYS A 61 -7.58 -6.22 4.64
N ASN A 62 -7.49 -6.54 5.93
CA ASN A 62 -8.30 -5.94 7.00
C ASN A 62 -7.60 -4.77 7.71
N VAL A 63 -6.76 -4.02 6.98
CA VAL A 63 -6.02 -2.86 7.51
C VAL A 63 -6.87 -1.60 7.38
N CYS A 64 -6.79 -0.69 8.35
CA CYS A 64 -7.49 0.60 8.33
C CYS A 64 -6.53 1.80 8.34
N ASN A 65 -5.36 1.67 8.98
CA ASN A 65 -4.43 2.78 9.16
C ASN A 65 -3.21 2.64 8.24
N LEU A 66 -3.10 3.55 7.27
CA LEU A 66 -2.02 3.56 6.27
C LEU A 66 -0.78 4.38 6.67
N SER A 67 -0.80 5.06 7.81
CA SER A 67 0.30 5.95 8.24
C SER A 67 1.63 5.24 8.43
N GLY A 68 1.62 3.93 8.71
CA GLY A 68 2.83 3.11 8.81
C GLY A 68 3.59 2.98 7.49
N LEU A 69 2.95 3.20 6.33
CA LEU A 69 3.59 3.10 5.01
C LEU A 69 4.59 4.22 4.72
N LYS A 70 4.58 5.32 5.49
CA LYS A 70 5.53 6.43 5.34
C LYS A 70 7.00 6.05 5.51
N ILE A 71 7.28 4.87 6.08
CA ILE A 71 8.63 4.33 6.24
C ILE A 71 9.23 3.81 4.93
N LEU A 72 8.40 3.59 3.90
CA LEU A 72 8.84 3.11 2.60
C LEU A 72 9.47 4.27 1.80
N SER A 73 10.77 4.19 1.58
CA SER A 73 11.54 5.26 0.92
C SER A 73 11.62 5.11 -0.61
N SER A 74 11.44 3.90 -1.15
CA SER A 74 11.61 3.59 -2.58
C SER A 74 10.32 3.24 -3.33
N VAL A 75 9.21 3.04 -2.60
CA VAL A 75 7.96 2.57 -3.22
C VAL A 75 7.43 3.59 -4.21
N SER A 76 7.25 3.15 -5.45
CA SER A 76 6.78 4.00 -6.54
C SER A 76 5.32 3.76 -6.88
N ASP A 77 4.83 2.55 -6.58
CA ASP A 77 3.50 2.10 -6.95
C ASP A 77 2.84 1.39 -5.76
N ILE A 78 1.65 1.86 -5.40
CA ILE A 78 0.84 1.27 -4.33
C ILE A 78 -0.53 0.95 -4.91
N GLU A 79 -0.88 -0.34 -4.87
CA GLU A 79 -2.21 -0.80 -5.24
C GLU A 79 -2.95 -1.43 -4.06
N MET A 80 -4.25 -1.14 -3.96
CA MET A 80 -5.12 -1.70 -2.94
C MET A 80 -6.43 -2.17 -3.57
N TRP A 81 -6.71 -3.46 -3.41
CA TRP A 81 -7.88 -4.12 -3.98
C TRP A 81 -8.73 -4.70 -2.86
N ASN A 82 -10.00 -4.31 -2.80
CA ASN A 82 -11.00 -4.88 -1.90
C ASN A 82 -10.64 -4.84 -0.40
N CYS A 83 -9.87 -3.84 0.04
CA CYS A 83 -9.54 -3.64 1.45
C CYS A 83 -10.62 -2.78 2.13
N LYS A 84 -11.75 -3.43 2.49
CA LYS A 84 -13.00 -2.76 2.91
C LYS A 84 -12.91 -1.94 4.21
N LYS A 85 -11.83 -2.08 5.00
CA LYS A 85 -11.58 -1.27 6.21
C LYS A 85 -10.78 0.01 5.95
N ILE A 86 -10.26 0.19 4.75
CA ILE A 86 -9.56 1.42 4.38
C ILE A 86 -10.62 2.47 4.04
N ILE A 87 -10.69 3.49 4.89
CA ILE A 87 -11.60 4.64 4.75
C ILE A 87 -10.87 5.96 4.52
N ASP A 88 -9.58 6.04 4.92
CA ASP A 88 -8.71 7.20 4.74
C ASP A 88 -7.43 6.78 4.02
N ILE A 89 -7.12 7.50 2.94
CA ILE A 89 -5.96 7.26 2.08
C ILE A 89 -5.00 8.45 2.04
N LYS A 90 -5.29 9.54 2.74
CA LYS A 90 -4.43 10.73 2.82
C LYS A 90 -2.98 10.41 3.21
N PRO A 91 -2.69 9.46 4.12
CA PRO A 91 -1.31 9.11 4.45
C PRO A 91 -0.46 8.66 3.25
N LEU A 92 -1.08 8.15 2.18
CA LEU A 92 -0.35 7.74 0.97
C LEU A 92 0.24 8.94 0.22
N ALA A 93 -0.37 10.11 0.31
CA ALA A 93 0.10 11.31 -0.39
C ALA A 93 1.41 11.87 0.20
N ASP A 94 1.68 11.57 1.48
CA ASP A 94 2.87 12.01 2.21
C ASP A 94 4.10 11.14 1.89
N ILE A 95 3.92 10.00 1.20
CA ILE A 95 5.02 9.14 0.76
C ILE A 95 5.67 9.79 -0.48
N LYS A 96 6.88 10.33 -0.31
CA LYS A 96 7.56 11.15 -1.34
C LYS A 96 7.93 10.38 -2.60
N SER A 97 8.23 9.09 -2.47
CA SER A 97 8.64 8.21 -3.58
C SER A 97 7.47 7.74 -4.44
N VAL A 98 6.24 7.76 -3.90
CA VAL A 98 5.06 7.26 -4.61
C VAL A 98 4.78 8.13 -5.82
N LYS A 99 4.62 7.45 -6.96
CA LYS A 99 4.27 8.02 -8.26
C LYS A 99 2.86 7.63 -8.68
N ARG A 100 2.41 6.42 -8.32
CA ARG A 100 1.08 5.93 -8.63
C ARG A 100 0.42 5.33 -7.40
N ILE A 101 -0.85 5.69 -7.20
CA ILE A 101 -1.75 5.08 -6.23
C ILE A 101 -2.95 4.59 -7.01
N TYR A 102 -3.32 3.32 -6.81
CA TYR A 102 -4.51 2.74 -7.40
C TYR A 102 -5.28 1.99 -6.33
N ILE A 103 -6.55 2.35 -6.14
CA ILE A 103 -7.41 1.80 -5.11
C ILE A 103 -8.74 1.43 -5.74
N MET A 104 -9.14 0.17 -5.58
CA MET A 104 -10.41 -0.32 -6.10
C MET A 104 -11.12 -1.16 -5.04
N GLY A 105 -12.40 -0.87 -4.83
CA GLY A 105 -13.24 -1.64 -3.92
C GLY A 105 -12.89 -1.45 -2.45
N CYS A 106 -12.25 -0.34 -2.08
CA CYS A 106 -12.10 0.06 -0.69
C CYS A 106 -13.25 1.01 -0.27
N SER A 107 -13.42 1.23 1.03
CA SER A 107 -14.53 2.02 1.58
C SER A 107 -14.15 3.50 1.80
N VAL A 108 -13.29 4.03 0.93
CA VAL A 108 -12.80 5.42 1.02
C VAL A 108 -13.98 6.38 0.99
N ASN A 109 -14.06 7.26 1.99
CA ASN A 109 -15.22 8.12 2.21
C ASN A 109 -15.53 9.02 0.99
N MET A 110 -16.79 9.00 0.58
CA MET A 110 -17.35 9.64 -0.62
C MET A 110 -17.68 11.13 -0.44
N ASP A 111 -17.68 11.62 0.80
CA ASP A 111 -18.02 13.01 1.12
C ASP A 111 -16.78 13.92 1.27
N ASP A 112 -15.57 13.36 1.10
CA ASP A 112 -14.35 14.15 1.10
C ASP A 112 -14.19 14.86 -0.25
N ASN A 113 -14.99 15.91 -0.47
CA ASN A 113 -14.88 16.82 -1.60
C ASN A 113 -13.48 17.44 -1.73
N ASN A 114 -12.66 17.36 -0.68
CA ASN A 114 -11.29 17.86 -0.65
C ASN A 114 -10.25 16.76 -0.91
N LEU A 115 -10.62 15.49 -1.11
CA LEU A 115 -9.63 14.42 -1.29
C LEU A 115 -8.80 14.65 -2.56
N CYS A 116 -9.44 14.93 -3.68
CA CYS A 116 -8.76 15.26 -4.93
C CYS A 116 -7.84 16.48 -4.75
N ASP A 117 -8.31 17.55 -4.12
CA ASP A 117 -7.52 18.78 -3.93
C ASP A 117 -6.38 18.58 -2.93
N TYR A 118 -6.57 17.75 -1.91
CA TYR A 118 -5.53 17.31 -1.00
C TYR A 118 -4.40 16.62 -1.77
N PHE A 119 -4.72 15.63 -2.60
CA PHE A 119 -3.72 14.94 -3.42
C PHE A 119 -3.05 15.89 -4.44
N LYS A 120 -3.80 16.81 -5.08
CA LYS A 120 -3.20 17.85 -5.93
C LYS A 120 -2.21 18.72 -5.18
N SER A 121 -2.53 19.14 -3.96
CA SER A 121 -1.63 19.93 -3.11
C SER A 121 -0.34 19.19 -2.74
N ARG A 122 -0.34 17.86 -2.82
CA ARG A 122 0.82 16.97 -2.62
C ARG A 122 1.55 16.60 -3.92
N GLY A 123 1.21 17.27 -5.02
CA GLY A 123 1.86 17.11 -6.32
C GLY A 123 1.26 16.04 -7.21
N PHE A 124 0.11 15.44 -6.86
CA PHE A 124 -0.56 14.50 -7.77
C PHE A 124 -1.28 15.26 -8.88
N THR A 125 -0.89 15.02 -10.13
CA THR A 125 -1.31 15.80 -11.29
C THR A 125 -2.50 15.19 -12.03
N LYS A 126 -2.63 13.85 -12.01
CA LYS A 126 -3.77 13.14 -12.59
C LYS A 126 -4.50 12.40 -11.49
N ILE A 127 -5.77 12.71 -11.29
CA ILE A 127 -6.60 12.07 -10.28
C ILE A 127 -7.91 11.65 -10.92
N ARG A 128 -8.28 10.38 -10.76
CA ARG A 128 -9.55 9.81 -11.15
C ARG A 128 -10.21 9.23 -9.90
N TYR A 129 -11.42 9.69 -9.62
CA TYR A 129 -12.20 9.22 -8.47
C TYR A 129 -13.62 8.88 -8.91
N GLU A 130 -14.06 7.65 -8.66
CA GLU A 130 -15.39 7.15 -9.03
C GLU A 130 -16.04 6.48 -7.81
N PRO A 131 -16.76 7.23 -6.96
CA PRO A 131 -17.38 6.71 -5.73
C PRO A 131 -18.63 5.84 -5.99
N ASN A 132 -19.33 6.07 -7.10
CA ASN A 132 -20.69 5.54 -7.32
C ASN A 132 -20.76 4.17 -8.02
N ARG A 133 -19.62 3.49 -8.20
CA ARG A 133 -19.62 2.10 -8.70
C ARG A 133 -19.81 1.15 -7.53
N SER A 134 -20.17 -0.11 -7.80
CA SER A 134 -20.23 -1.17 -6.77
C SER A 134 -18.94 -1.31 -5.94
N ASP A 135 -17.86 -0.71 -6.43
CA ASP A 135 -16.56 -0.59 -5.80
C ASP A 135 -15.97 0.80 -6.09
N THR A 136 -15.60 1.55 -5.05
CA THR A 136 -14.94 2.86 -5.19
C THR A 136 -13.62 2.71 -5.93
N LEU A 137 -13.44 3.46 -7.02
CA LEU A 137 -12.15 3.62 -7.71
C LEU A 137 -11.51 4.94 -7.29
N PHE A 138 -10.24 4.90 -6.90
CA PHE A 138 -9.38 6.08 -6.77
C PHE A 138 -8.04 5.77 -7.43
N GLU A 139 -7.65 6.59 -8.40
CA GLU A 139 -6.35 6.54 -9.04
C GLU A 139 -5.73 7.93 -8.97
N ALA A 140 -4.46 8.00 -8.55
CA ALA A 140 -3.70 9.23 -8.52
C ALA A 140 -2.28 9.00 -9.05
N ILE A 141 -1.81 9.92 -9.90
CA ILE A 141 -0.46 9.92 -10.49
C ILE A 141 0.22 11.25 -10.18
N ARG A 142 1.46 11.19 -9.69
CA ARG A 142 2.33 12.34 -9.43
C ARG A 142 3.00 12.81 -10.73
#